data_AF-A0A1B6I134-F1
#
_entry.id   AF-A0A1B6I134-F1
#
_cell.length_a   1.000
_cell.length_b   1.000
_cell.length_c   1.000
_cell.angle_alpha   90.00
_cell.angle_beta   90.00
_cell.angle_gamma   90.00
#
_symmetry.space_group_name_H-M   'P 1'
#
loop_
_entity.id
_entity.type
_entity.pdbx_description
1 polymer ?
#
loop_
_entity_poly.entity_id
_entity_poly.type
_entity_poly.pdbx_seq_one_letter_code
_entity_poly.pdbx_strand_id
1 'polypeptide(L)'
;YKPKAKGQVYRLTTTGSPTVSNGLPDWIYQEELMTSGRAIWFSPDGKSLVFASFNDSLVGQLKYPVYGPKSLYPRIYSIRYPKPGTANPEVKLWLVNVTHPKTPNTSQLLPSPVMLTDSQLPYLIDVSWAA
;
A
#
# COMPACT_ATOMS: atom_id res chain seq x y z
N TYR A 1 -17.83 7.59 -16.46
CA TYR A 1 -16.51 6.91 -16.59
C TYR A 1 -15.87 7.33 -17.90
N LYS A 2 -14.70 7.99 -17.87
CA LYS A 2 -13.95 8.31 -19.10
C LYS A 2 -12.90 7.21 -19.29
N PRO A 3 -12.90 6.47 -20.42
CA PRO A 3 -12.03 5.30 -20.62
C PRO A 3 -10.54 5.68 -20.76
N LYS A 4 -10.24 6.97 -20.93
CA LYS A 4 -8.87 7.50 -20.94
C LYS A 4 -8.82 8.83 -20.18
N ALA A 5 -7.82 8.97 -19.31
CA ALA A 5 -7.44 10.28 -18.78
C ALA A 5 -7.04 11.18 -19.96
N LYS A 6 -7.64 12.37 -20.05
CA LYS A 6 -7.31 13.35 -21.11
C LYS A 6 -5.99 14.08 -20.85
N GLY A 7 -5.35 13.83 -19.70
CA GLY A 7 -4.10 14.50 -19.29
C GLY A 7 -2.88 13.59 -19.39
N GLN A 8 -1.71 14.21 -19.40
CA GLN A 8 -0.42 13.51 -19.27
C GLN A 8 -0.39 12.71 -17.96
N VAL A 9 0.00 11.45 -18.03
CA VAL A 9 0.17 10.59 -16.85
C VAL A 9 1.59 10.74 -16.33
N TYR A 10 1.72 10.88 -15.01
CA TYR A 10 3.01 10.98 -14.31
C TYR A 10 3.13 9.85 -13.30
N ARG A 11 4.29 9.17 -13.29
CA ARG A 11 4.61 8.10 -12.34
C ARG A 11 5.18 8.71 -11.07
N LEU A 12 4.57 8.41 -9.93
CA LEU A 12 5.02 8.90 -8.62
C LEU A 12 6.00 7.93 -7.93
N THR A 13 5.81 6.62 -8.10
CA THR A 13 6.60 5.59 -7.39
C THR A 13 7.24 4.60 -8.36
N THR A 14 8.49 4.23 -8.10
CA THR A 14 9.23 3.22 -8.89
C THR A 14 9.55 1.94 -8.12
N THR A 15 9.28 1.91 -6.82
CA THR A 15 9.62 0.83 -5.87
C THR A 15 8.65 -0.34 -5.85
N GLY A 16 7.55 -0.27 -6.62
CA GLY A 16 6.55 -1.32 -6.68
C GLY A 16 7.14 -2.65 -7.16
N SER A 17 6.78 -3.74 -6.47
CA SER A 17 7.24 -5.10 -6.76
C SER A 17 6.15 -6.11 -6.38
N PRO A 18 6.32 -7.42 -6.64
CA PRO A 18 5.38 -8.43 -6.19
C PRO A 18 5.16 -8.50 -4.67
N THR A 19 6.02 -7.85 -3.87
CA THR A 19 5.91 -7.78 -2.40
C THR A 19 5.82 -6.35 -1.88
N VAL A 20 5.82 -5.34 -2.77
CA VAL A 20 5.76 -3.94 -2.36
C VAL A 20 4.67 -3.24 -3.15
N SER A 21 3.64 -2.78 -2.45
CA SER A 21 2.58 -1.95 -3.02
C SER A 21 2.75 -0.50 -2.57
N ASN A 22 2.33 0.44 -3.41
CA ASN A 22 2.29 1.87 -3.10
C ASN A 22 0.90 2.40 -3.43
N GLY A 23 0.22 3.00 -2.44
CA GLY A 23 -1.14 3.53 -2.57
C GLY A 23 -2.25 2.49 -2.60
N LEU A 24 -1.91 1.20 -2.49
CA LEU A 24 -2.83 0.07 -2.45
C LEU A 24 -2.50 -0.76 -1.20
N PRO A 25 -3.48 -1.02 -0.31
CA PRO A 25 -3.25 -1.87 0.85
C PRO A 25 -2.90 -3.30 0.44
N ASP A 26 -2.13 -3.98 1.28
CA ASP A 26 -1.97 -5.42 1.19
C ASP A 26 -3.21 -6.14 1.74
N TRP A 27 -3.17 -7.46 1.84
CA TRP A 27 -4.32 -8.25 2.26
C TRP A 27 -4.78 -7.90 3.68
N ILE A 28 -3.87 -7.84 4.67
CA ILE A 28 -4.29 -7.61 6.07
C ILE A 28 -4.81 -6.19 6.27
N TYR A 29 -4.20 -5.19 5.62
CA TYR A 29 -4.67 -3.82 5.73
C TYR A 29 -6.02 -3.61 5.02
N GLN A 30 -6.26 -4.30 3.91
CA GLN A 30 -7.54 -4.21 3.21
C GLN A 30 -8.68 -4.84 4.02
N GLU A 31 -8.46 -6.03 4.58
CA GLU A 31 -9.52 -6.81 5.23
C GLU A 31 -9.78 -6.36 6.68
N GLU A 32 -8.72 -6.08 7.46
CA GLU A 32 -8.85 -5.97 8.93
C GLU A 32 -8.61 -4.56 9.48
N LEU A 33 -7.80 -3.71 8.81
CA LEU A 33 -7.36 -2.42 9.39
C LEU A 33 -8.04 -1.21 8.74
N MET A 34 -7.95 -1.08 7.42
CA MET A 34 -8.42 0.11 6.70
C MET A 34 -9.79 -0.07 6.07
N THR A 35 -10.23 -1.32 5.84
CA THR A 35 -11.51 -1.66 5.19
C THR A 35 -11.77 -0.87 3.89
N SER A 36 -10.68 -0.53 3.18
CA SER A 36 -10.69 0.34 2.00
C SER A 36 -9.76 -0.24 0.95
N GLY A 37 -10.17 -0.24 -0.32
CA GLY A 37 -9.30 -0.63 -1.43
C GLY A 37 -8.28 0.44 -1.85
N ARG A 38 -8.07 1.47 -1.02
CA ARG A 38 -7.22 2.63 -1.32
C ARG A 38 -6.42 3.03 -0.08
N ALA A 39 -5.14 3.29 -0.28
CA ALA A 39 -4.24 3.84 0.73
C ALA A 39 -3.60 5.13 0.20
N ILE A 40 -4.45 6.02 -0.31
CA ILE A 40 -4.10 7.32 -0.88
C ILE A 40 -5.05 8.41 -0.36
N TRP A 41 -4.52 9.58 -0.03
CA TRP A 41 -5.26 10.70 0.55
C TRP A 41 -4.79 12.02 -0.06
N PHE A 42 -5.62 12.62 -0.92
CA PHE A 42 -5.36 13.96 -1.44
C PHE A 42 -5.59 15.02 -0.36
N SER A 43 -4.74 16.05 -0.34
CA SER A 43 -4.99 17.23 0.48
C SER A 43 -6.28 17.93 0.05
N PRO A 44 -6.96 18.65 0.96
CA PRO A 44 -8.19 19.39 0.61
C PRO A 44 -7.99 20.40 -0.53
N ASP A 45 -6.80 20.98 -0.66
CA ASP A 45 -6.43 21.91 -1.73
C ASP A 45 -5.95 21.22 -3.02
N GLY A 46 -5.85 19.88 -3.03
CA GLY A 46 -5.42 19.06 -4.17
C GLY A 46 -3.95 19.22 -4.57
N LYS A 47 -3.13 19.94 -3.80
CA LYS A 47 -1.71 20.19 -4.13
C LYS A 47 -0.79 19.08 -3.66
N SER A 48 -1.23 18.29 -2.70
CA SER A 48 -0.46 17.22 -2.09
C SER A 48 -1.23 15.91 -2.09
N LEU A 49 -0.48 14.82 -2.12
CA LEU A 49 -0.99 13.47 -2.01
C LEU A 49 -0.19 12.75 -0.94
N VAL A 50 -0.87 12.13 0.01
CA VAL A 50 -0.27 11.15 0.91
C VAL A 50 -0.59 9.76 0.39
N PHE A 51 0.37 8.84 0.45
CA PHE A 51 0.15 7.43 0.16
C PHE A 51 0.93 6.53 1.10
N ALA A 52 0.38 5.36 1.40
CA ALA A 52 1.09 4.35 2.16
C ALA A 52 1.79 3.37 1.21
N SER A 53 2.98 2.90 1.62
CA SER A 53 3.70 1.80 1.01
C SER A 53 3.72 0.63 1.99
N PHE A 54 3.33 -0.54 1.50
CA PHE A 54 3.31 -1.79 2.26
C PHE A 54 4.36 -2.72 1.69
N ASN A 55 5.19 -3.29 2.57
CA ASN A 55 6.25 -4.21 2.20
C ASN A 55 6.03 -5.57 2.89
N ASP A 56 5.63 -6.55 2.07
CA ASP A 56 5.32 -7.92 2.47
C ASP A 56 6.49 -8.88 2.26
N SER A 57 7.72 -8.38 2.08
CA SER A 57 8.87 -9.22 1.77
C SER A 57 9.14 -10.29 2.84
N LEU A 58 8.86 -9.96 4.10
CA LEU A 58 9.00 -10.85 5.26
C LEU A 58 7.70 -11.59 5.63
N VAL A 59 6.58 -11.25 5.00
CA VAL A 59 5.26 -11.85 5.29
C VAL A 59 5.17 -13.24 4.66
N GLY A 60 4.67 -14.20 5.44
CA GLY A 60 4.44 -15.57 5.00
C GLY A 60 3.50 -15.66 3.80
N GLN A 61 3.62 -16.74 3.01
CA GLN A 61 2.73 -17.01 1.89
C GLN A 61 1.74 -18.13 2.24
N LEU A 62 0.45 -17.84 2.11
CA LEU A 62 -0.57 -18.87 2.01
C LEU A 62 -0.67 -19.31 0.55
N LYS A 63 -0.53 -20.61 0.31
CA LYS A 63 -0.73 -21.23 -1.01
C LYS A 63 -2.00 -22.06 -0.99
N TYR A 64 -2.83 -21.91 -2.00
CA TYR A 64 -4.10 -22.64 -2.11
C TYR A 64 -4.40 -23.04 -3.56
N PRO A 65 -5.02 -24.22 -3.77
CA PRO A 65 -5.42 -24.66 -5.10
C PRO A 65 -6.69 -23.91 -5.55
N VAL A 66 -6.69 -23.52 -6.82
CA VAL A 66 -7.86 -22.97 -7.52
C VAL A 66 -8.25 -23.93 -8.64
N TYR A 67 -9.49 -24.38 -8.58
CA TYR A 67 -10.12 -25.26 -9.55
C TYR A 67 -11.02 -24.45 -10.49
N GLY A 68 -11.17 -24.88 -11.74
CA GLY A 68 -12.08 -24.22 -12.66
C GLY A 68 -12.09 -24.82 -14.05
N PRO A 69 -13.11 -24.52 -14.87
CA PRO A 69 -13.35 -25.17 -16.17
C PRO A 69 -12.27 -24.87 -17.21
N LYS A 70 -11.40 -23.88 -16.96
CA LYS A 70 -10.36 -23.42 -17.90
C LYS A 70 -9.07 -24.24 -17.82
N SER A 71 -8.95 -25.22 -16.93
CA SER A 71 -7.73 -26.02 -16.76
C SER A 71 -8.03 -27.45 -16.33
N LEU A 72 -7.41 -28.43 -17.01
CA LEU A 72 -7.49 -29.86 -16.65
C LEU A 72 -6.82 -30.17 -15.31
N TYR A 73 -5.85 -29.34 -14.90
CA TYR A 73 -5.15 -29.46 -13.62
C TYR A 73 -5.34 -28.21 -12.75
N PRO A 74 -5.45 -28.35 -11.42
CA PRO A 74 -5.57 -27.22 -10.51
C PRO A 74 -4.35 -26.29 -10.59
N ARG A 75 -4.58 -24.98 -10.43
CA ARG A 75 -3.50 -23.99 -10.32
C ARG A 75 -3.28 -23.63 -8.86
N ILE A 76 -2.04 -23.49 -8.45
CA ILE A 76 -1.72 -22.99 -7.11
C ILE A 76 -1.62 -21.47 -7.16
N TYR A 77 -2.45 -20.81 -6.38
CA TYR A 77 -2.37 -19.38 -6.12
C TYR A 77 -1.65 -19.13 -4.81
N SER A 78 -1.07 -17.95 -4.67
CA SER A 78 -0.41 -17.53 -3.44
C SER A 78 -0.79 -16.12 -3.07
N ILE A 79 -0.99 -15.91 -1.77
CA ILE A 79 -1.24 -14.61 -1.16
C ILE A 79 -0.32 -14.41 0.05
N ARG A 80 0.12 -13.18 0.28
CA ARG A 80 0.84 -12.81 1.50
C ARG A 80 -0.16 -12.76 2.66
N TYR A 81 0.06 -13.58 3.67
CA TYR A 81 -0.87 -13.78 4.78
C TYR A 81 -0.07 -13.92 6.09
N PRO A 82 -0.10 -12.92 6.98
CA PRO A 82 0.54 -13.01 8.28
C PRO A 82 -0.31 -13.90 9.20
N LYS A 83 0.22 -15.06 9.60
CA LYS A 83 -0.40 -15.86 10.66
C LYS A 83 -0.10 -15.25 12.03
N PRO A 84 -0.92 -15.50 13.06
CA PRO A 84 -0.62 -15.08 14.43
C PRO A 84 0.81 -15.47 14.84
N GLY A 85 1.56 -14.51 15.39
CA GLY A 85 2.96 -14.71 15.81
C GLY A 85 4.00 -14.68 14.68
N THR A 86 3.62 -14.33 13.45
CA THR A 86 4.56 -14.17 12.32
C THR A 86 4.74 -12.70 11.92
N ALA A 87 5.71 -12.41 11.05
CA ALA A 87 6.02 -11.06 10.62
C ALA A 87 4.83 -10.40 9.87
N ASN A 88 4.58 -9.14 10.21
CA ASN A 88 3.60 -8.29 9.55
C ASN A 88 4.24 -7.49 8.40
N PRO A 89 3.41 -6.93 7.51
CA PRO A 89 3.86 -5.95 6.52
C PRO A 89 4.53 -4.75 7.20
N GLU A 90 5.66 -4.30 6.65
CA GLU A 90 6.21 -3.00 7.04
C GLU A 90 5.45 -1.90 6.29
N VAL A 91 4.95 -0.91 7.04
CA VAL A 91 4.24 0.23 6.46
C VAL A 91 5.09 1.50 6.53
N LYS A 92 5.12 2.25 5.42
CA LYS A 92 5.72 3.59 5.33
C LYS A 92 4.72 4.56 4.75
N LEU A 93 4.68 5.78 5.28
CA LEU A 93 3.80 6.83 4.78
C LEU A 93 4.62 7.87 4.07
N TRP A 94 4.15 8.31 2.91
CA TRP A 94 4.85 9.24 2.03
C TRP A 94 3.95 10.42 1.69
N LEU A 95 4.52 11.62 1.69
CA LEU A 95 3.91 12.85 1.22
C LEU A 95 4.56 13.23 -0.11
N VAL A 96 3.76 13.49 -1.13
CA VAL A 96 4.24 14.00 -2.41
C VAL A 96 3.47 15.25 -2.83
N ASN A 97 4.21 16.27 -3.28
CA ASN A 97 3.63 17.44 -3.90
C ASN A 97 3.31 17.15 -5.38
N VAL A 98 2.04 17.33 -5.77
CA VAL A 98 1.52 17.01 -7.11
C VAL A 98 1.32 18.23 -8.02
N THR A 99 1.66 19.44 -7.58
CA THR A 99 1.57 20.65 -8.42
C THR A 99 2.57 20.64 -9.57
N HIS A 100 3.74 20.02 -9.37
CA HIS A 100 4.81 19.89 -10.36
C HIS A 100 5.19 18.41 -10.57
N PRO A 101 4.32 17.62 -11.22
CA PRO A 101 4.44 16.16 -11.27
C PRO A 101 5.62 15.63 -12.10
N LYS A 102 6.33 16.51 -12.82
CA LYS A 102 7.60 16.17 -13.51
C LYS A 102 8.75 15.93 -12.54
N THR A 103 8.72 16.57 -11.38
CA THR A 103 9.74 16.48 -10.31
C THR A 103 9.02 16.29 -8.98
N PRO A 104 8.43 15.12 -8.73
CA PRO A 104 7.65 14.87 -7.52
C PRO A 104 8.58 14.93 -6.31
N ASN A 105 8.48 16.01 -5.53
CA ASN A 105 9.16 16.09 -4.24
C ASN A 105 8.42 15.17 -3.26
N THR A 106 9.09 14.09 -2.86
CA THR A 106 8.51 13.05 -2.01
C THR A 106 9.25 13.01 -0.68
N SER A 107 8.51 13.07 0.43
CA SER A 107 9.06 13.06 1.79
C SER A 107 8.43 11.92 2.58
N GLN A 108 9.24 11.20 3.36
CA GLN A 108 8.76 10.11 4.21
C GLN A 108 8.21 10.68 5.52
N LEU A 109 6.97 10.33 5.87
CA LEU A 109 6.30 10.72 7.12
C LEU A 109 6.41 9.64 8.21
N LEU A 110 6.34 8.36 7.84
CA LEU A 110 6.44 7.22 8.77
C LEU A 110 7.57 6.24 8.38
N PRO A 111 8.27 5.63 9.36
CA PRO A 111 8.07 5.77 10.80
C PRO A 111 8.51 7.14 11.33
N SER A 112 7.77 7.67 12.32
CA SER A 112 8.16 8.91 12.99
C SER A 112 9.37 8.65 13.89
N PRO A 113 10.39 9.53 13.93
CA PRO A 113 11.58 9.36 14.77
C PRO A 113 11.29 9.23 16.28
N VAL A 114 10.09 9.63 16.72
CA VAL A 114 9.76 9.83 18.15
C VAL A 114 9.09 8.62 18.80
N MET A 115 8.51 7.67 18.05
CA MET A 115 7.43 6.82 18.59
C MET A 115 7.68 5.31 18.67
N LEU A 116 8.89 4.80 18.39
CA LEU A 116 9.14 3.35 18.43
C LEU A 116 9.97 2.94 19.65
N THR A 117 9.44 3.20 20.83
CA THR A 117 9.87 2.56 22.08
C THR A 117 8.94 1.39 22.40
N ASP A 118 8.80 0.45 21.48
CA ASP A 118 8.50 -0.94 21.84
C ASP A 118 8.83 -1.87 20.68
N SER A 119 9.08 -3.12 21.03
CA SER A 119 9.39 -4.28 20.17
C SER A 119 8.28 -4.68 19.17
N GLN A 120 7.29 -3.81 18.94
CA GLN A 120 6.14 -4.06 18.06
C GLN A 120 6.17 -3.10 16.87
N LEU A 121 6.09 -3.66 15.66
CA LEU A 121 5.94 -2.87 14.44
C LEU A 121 4.59 -2.12 14.48
N PRO A 122 4.58 -0.79 14.29
CA PRO A 122 3.35 -0.01 14.36
C PRO A 122 2.43 -0.35 13.17
N TYR A 123 1.13 -0.47 13.44
CA TYR A 123 0.12 -0.55 12.38
C TYR A 123 -0.35 0.85 11.98
N LEU A 124 -0.61 1.08 10.70
CA LEU A 124 -1.26 2.29 10.20
C LEU A 124 -2.78 2.11 10.19
N ILE A 125 -3.50 2.76 11.10
CA ILE A 125 -4.97 2.60 11.18
C ILE A 125 -5.70 3.60 10.29
N ASP A 126 -5.32 4.87 10.34
CA ASP A 126 -5.99 5.92 9.56
C ASP A 126 -5.03 7.08 9.24
N VAL A 127 -5.36 7.84 8.21
CA VAL A 127 -4.68 9.07 7.80
C VAL A 127 -5.74 10.11 7.47
N SER A 128 -5.69 11.24 8.18
CA SER A 128 -6.52 12.40 7.91
C SER A 128 -5.67 13.66 7.75
N TRP A 129 -6.13 14.55 6.88
CA TRP A 129 -5.58 15.90 6.77
C TRP A 129 -6.16 16.77 7.87
N ALA A 130 -5.31 17.61 8.48
CA ALA A 130 -5.79 18.64 9.39
C ALA A 130 -6.72 19.62 8.66
N ALA A 131 -7.76 20.06 9.35
CA ALA A 131 -8.71 21.08 8.87
C ALA A 131 -8.14 22.49 9.01
#